data_AF-A0A1V4QS95-F1
#
_entry.id   AF-A0A1V4QS95-F1
#
_cell.length_a   1.000
_cell.length_b   1.000
_cell.length_c   1.000
_cell.angle_alpha   90.00
_cell.angle_beta   90.00
_cell.angle_gamma   90.00
#
_symmetry.space_group_name_H-M   'P 1'
#
loop_
_entity.id
_entity.type
_entity.pdbx_description
1 polymer ?
#
loop_
_entity_poly.entity_id
_entity_poly.type
_entity_poly.pdbx_seq_one_letter_code
_entity_poly.pdbx_strand_id
1 'polypeptide(L)'
;MQIPADAVVYNSGYLNAKVGVKGALWYFRGYGPIPPGNLNWGDPSCTCMGARFSVDDFGRLFVPDVFSFAVNVLDASGNLITRLGHYGNADDPGLALAWGAYTSCSGGKLFISDMANRRVLMVGLASAASAVADVPSGK
;
A
#
# COMPACT_ATOMS: atom_id res chain seq x y z
N MET A 1 -8.94 -20.26 19.66
CA MET A 1 -8.89 -18.91 20.26
C MET A 1 -10.19 -18.21 19.91
N GLN A 2 -10.95 -17.70 20.90
CA GLN A 2 -12.19 -16.97 20.63
C GLN A 2 -11.89 -15.49 20.36
N ILE A 3 -12.58 -14.88 19.40
CA ILE A 3 -12.48 -13.45 19.12
C ILE A 3 -13.18 -12.68 20.24
N PRO A 4 -12.54 -11.65 20.85
CA PRO A 4 -13.18 -10.83 21.86
C PRO A 4 -14.49 -10.20 21.36
N ALA A 5 -15.51 -10.14 22.22
CA ALA A 5 -16.84 -9.64 21.84
C ALA A 5 -16.85 -8.16 21.43
N ASP A 6 -15.87 -7.37 21.87
CA ASP A 6 -15.70 -5.95 21.57
C ASP A 6 -14.77 -5.67 20.38
N ALA A 7 -14.25 -6.72 19.74
CA ALA A 7 -13.38 -6.56 18.57
C ALA A 7 -14.19 -6.37 17.29
N VAL A 8 -13.70 -5.50 16.40
CA VAL A 8 -14.21 -5.43 15.02
C VAL A 8 -13.74 -6.67 14.28
N VAL A 9 -14.68 -7.38 13.65
CA VAL A 9 -14.40 -8.63 12.94
C VAL A 9 -14.28 -8.38 11.44
N TYR A 10 -13.15 -8.78 10.87
CA TYR A 10 -12.86 -8.74 9.44
C TYR A 10 -12.79 -10.17 8.89
N ASN A 11 -13.29 -10.35 7.66
CA ASN A 11 -13.07 -11.59 6.91
C ASN A 11 -11.79 -11.46 6.08
N SER A 12 -10.86 -12.41 6.21
CA SER A 12 -9.73 -12.50 5.30
C SER A 12 -10.22 -13.01 3.94
N GLY A 13 -10.07 -12.20 2.89
CA GLY A 13 -10.58 -12.51 1.55
C GLY A 13 -9.98 -13.76 0.89
N TYR A 14 -8.80 -14.22 1.35
CA TYR A 14 -8.11 -15.40 0.80
C TYR A 14 -7.93 -16.55 1.80
N LEU A 15 -8.07 -16.32 3.12
CA LEU A 15 -7.71 -17.33 4.13
C LEU A 15 -8.93 -17.99 4.81
N ASN A 16 -10.16 -17.68 4.41
CA ASN A 16 -11.40 -18.14 5.07
C ASN A 16 -11.39 -17.96 6.60
N ALA A 17 -10.59 -17.01 7.09
CA ALA A 17 -10.34 -16.76 8.50
C ALA A 17 -11.04 -15.47 8.93
N LYS A 18 -11.63 -15.51 10.12
CA LYS A 18 -12.11 -14.31 10.81
C LYS A 18 -10.98 -13.73 11.65
N VAL A 19 -10.70 -12.44 11.46
CA VAL A 19 -9.69 -11.70 12.22
C VAL A 19 -10.41 -10.66 13.07
N GLY A 20 -10.25 -10.74 14.39
CA GLY A 20 -10.74 -9.73 15.32
C GLY A 20 -9.66 -8.71 15.63
N VAL A 21 -9.99 -7.42 15.52
CA VAL A 21 -9.07 -6.32 15.84
C VAL A 21 -9.69 -5.44 16.94
N LYS A 22 -8.91 -5.16 17.98
CA LYS A 22 -9.28 -4.25 19.07
C LYS A 22 -8.31 -3.06 19.10
N GLY A 23 -8.84 -1.85 19.27
CA GLY A 23 -8.04 -0.63 19.32
C GLY A 23 -7.51 -0.13 17.97
N ALA A 24 -8.11 -0.57 16.86
CA ALA A 24 -7.80 0.02 15.55
C ALA A 24 -8.19 1.50 15.53
N LEU A 25 -7.26 2.37 15.13
CA LEU A 25 -7.53 3.80 14.96
C LEU A 25 -8.35 4.05 13.68
N TRP A 26 -8.01 3.36 12.60
CA TRP A 26 -8.68 3.42 11.32
C TRP A 26 -8.35 2.17 10.50
N TYR A 27 -9.08 1.98 9.39
CA TYR A 27 -8.78 0.93 8.42
C TYR A 27 -8.97 1.49 7.00
N PHE A 28 -8.15 1.04 6.05
CA PHE A 28 -8.26 1.45 4.65
C PHE A 28 -8.48 0.22 3.76
N ARG A 29 -9.42 0.33 2.81
CA ARG A 29 -9.67 -0.70 1.79
C ARG A 29 -8.94 -0.30 0.51
N GLY A 30 -8.21 -1.25 -0.10
CA GLY A 30 -7.42 -0.99 -1.31
C GLY A 30 -5.95 -1.32 -1.14
N TYR A 31 -5.67 -2.42 -0.44
CA TYR A 31 -4.35 -3.03 -0.40
C TYR A 31 -4.45 -4.36 -1.16
N GLY A 32 -3.94 -4.40 -2.39
CA GLY A 32 -4.00 -5.55 -3.31
C GLY A 32 -3.11 -6.72 -2.85
N PRO A 33 -3.35 -7.97 -3.29
CA PRO A 33 -3.31 -9.08 -2.35
C PRO A 33 -2.09 -10.00 -2.49
N ILE A 34 -1.64 -10.53 -1.35
CA ILE A 34 -1.78 -11.94 -0.95
C ILE A 34 -1.06 -12.02 0.40
N PRO A 35 -1.77 -12.26 1.52
CA PRO A 35 -1.07 -12.60 2.75
C PRO A 35 -0.21 -13.84 2.44
N PRO A 36 1.07 -13.87 2.84
CA PRO A 36 1.88 -15.08 2.69
C PRO A 36 1.10 -16.23 3.34
N GLY A 37 0.58 -17.12 2.51
CA GLY A 37 -0.40 -18.09 2.95
C GLY A 37 0.32 -19.21 3.69
N ASN A 38 0.08 -19.37 4.98
CA ASN A 38 0.43 -20.59 5.73
C ASN A 38 -0.34 -21.85 5.26
N LEU A 39 -0.79 -21.89 4.00
CA LEU A 39 -1.63 -22.91 3.37
C LEU A 39 -0.87 -24.20 3.02
N ASN A 40 0.16 -24.57 3.79
CA ASN A 40 0.96 -25.78 3.55
C ASN A 40 1.60 -25.88 2.14
N TRP A 41 1.79 -24.76 1.43
CA TRP A 41 2.52 -24.71 0.15
C TRP A 41 4.05 -24.67 0.35
N GLY A 42 4.57 -25.50 1.27
CA GLY A 42 6.00 -25.55 1.60
C GLY A 42 6.51 -24.34 2.39
N ASP A 43 7.58 -24.52 3.14
CA ASP A 43 8.16 -23.53 4.04
C ASP A 43 9.21 -22.64 3.31
N PRO A 44 9.11 -21.29 3.33
CA PRO A 44 7.93 -20.48 3.58
C PRO A 44 7.14 -20.30 2.26
N SER A 45 5.81 -20.32 2.37
CA SER A 45 4.89 -20.11 1.24
C SER A 45 5.27 -18.93 0.36
N CYS A 46 5.10 -19.05 -0.97
CA CYS A 46 5.39 -17.98 -1.94
C CYS A 46 4.86 -16.61 -1.49
N THR A 47 5.76 -15.72 -1.06
CA THR A 47 5.43 -14.33 -0.68
C THR A 47 5.45 -13.38 -1.87
N CYS A 48 5.76 -13.88 -3.07
CA CYS A 48 6.03 -13.11 -4.28
C CYS A 48 4.85 -12.30 -4.81
N MET A 49 3.64 -12.56 -4.31
CA MET A 49 2.44 -11.79 -4.65
C MET A 49 1.99 -10.84 -3.54
N GLY A 50 2.63 -10.83 -2.36
CA GLY A 50 2.24 -9.91 -1.30
C GLY A 50 2.59 -8.47 -1.65
N ALA A 51 1.62 -7.56 -1.54
CA ALA A 51 1.91 -6.14 -1.68
C ALA A 51 2.85 -5.65 -0.58
N ARG A 52 3.62 -4.59 -0.83
CA ARG A 52 4.44 -3.89 0.17
C ARG A 52 4.25 -2.40 0.02
N PHE A 53 3.75 -1.77 1.07
CA PHE A 53 3.59 -0.32 1.13
C PHE A 53 4.90 0.34 1.58
N SER A 54 5.02 1.64 1.35
CA SER A 54 6.13 2.48 1.83
C SER A 54 5.61 3.75 2.47
N VAL A 55 6.47 4.40 3.26
CA VAL A 55 6.16 5.67 3.96
C VAL A 55 7.28 6.65 3.69
N ASP A 56 6.96 7.88 3.31
CA ASP A 56 7.98 8.92 3.13
C ASP A 56 8.24 9.74 4.40
N ASP A 57 9.20 10.67 4.30
CA ASP A 57 9.62 11.54 5.41
C ASP A 57 8.52 12.51 5.88
N PHE A 58 7.41 12.63 5.14
CA PHE A 58 6.26 13.46 5.48
C PHE A 58 5.10 12.64 6.09
N GLY A 59 5.30 11.34 6.29
CA GLY A 59 4.26 10.45 6.83
C GLY A 59 3.15 10.11 5.83
N ARG A 60 3.37 10.30 4.53
CA ARG A 60 2.44 9.83 3.49
C ARG A 60 2.63 8.34 3.27
N LEU A 61 1.53 7.60 3.21
CA LEU A 61 1.49 6.16 2.99
C LEU A 61 1.26 5.85 1.51
N PHE A 62 2.11 5.04 0.88
CA PHE A 62 1.95 4.60 -0.50
C PHE A 62 1.51 3.14 -0.52
N VAL A 63 0.21 2.92 -0.71
CA VAL A 63 -0.49 1.64 -0.53
C VAL A 63 -0.84 1.04 -1.90
N PRO A 64 -0.14 -0.01 -2.34
CA PRO A 64 -0.44 -0.71 -3.59
C PRO A 64 -1.85 -1.30 -3.62
N ASP A 65 -2.60 -1.00 -4.67
CA ASP A 65 -3.89 -1.62 -4.96
C ASP A 65 -3.85 -2.25 -6.36
N VAL A 66 -3.27 -3.45 -6.40
CA VAL A 66 -3.00 -4.19 -7.62
C VAL A 66 -4.27 -4.40 -8.46
N PHE A 67 -5.43 -4.62 -7.82
CA PHE A 67 -6.69 -4.83 -8.53
C PHE A 67 -7.31 -3.55 -9.10
N SER A 68 -6.94 -2.40 -8.54
CA SER A 68 -7.30 -1.10 -9.06
C SER A 68 -6.25 -0.54 -10.03
N PHE A 69 -5.18 -1.30 -10.31
CA PHE A 69 -4.05 -0.89 -11.15
C PHE A 69 -3.44 0.44 -10.70
N ALA A 70 -3.42 0.68 -9.38
CA ALA A 70 -3.05 1.96 -8.81
C ALA A 70 -2.28 1.81 -7.49
N VAL A 71 -1.63 2.88 -7.06
CA VAL A 71 -1.09 3.05 -5.71
C VAL A 71 -1.89 4.17 -5.02
N ASN A 72 -2.58 3.84 -3.94
CA ASN A 72 -3.27 4.82 -3.11
C ASN A 72 -2.25 5.59 -2.27
N VAL A 73 -2.36 6.91 -2.21
CA VAL A 73 -1.54 7.77 -1.36
C VAL A 73 -2.41 8.26 -0.21
N LEU A 74 -2.04 7.92 1.02
CA LEU A 74 -2.80 8.28 2.23
C LEU A 74 -2.01 9.26 3.09
N ASP A 75 -2.73 10.04 3.90
CA ASP A 75 -2.14 10.72 5.06
C ASP A 75 -2.01 9.77 6.27
N ALA A 76 -1.35 10.24 7.33
CA ALA A 76 -1.16 9.47 8.56
C ALA A 76 -2.47 9.16 9.32
N SER A 77 -3.57 9.84 8.98
CA SER A 77 -4.90 9.60 9.54
C SER A 77 -5.73 8.61 8.70
N GLY A 78 -5.16 8.07 7.62
CA GLY A 78 -5.82 7.11 6.73
C GLY A 78 -6.71 7.75 5.66
N ASN A 79 -6.66 9.07 5.47
CA ASN A 79 -7.43 9.73 4.41
C ASN A 79 -6.73 9.58 3.07
N LEU A 80 -7.50 9.34 2.01
CA LEU A 80 -6.99 9.27 0.65
C LEU A 80 -6.63 10.67 0.13
N ILE A 81 -5.35 10.89 -0.15
CA ILE A 81 -4.83 12.11 -0.79
C ILE A 81 -5.04 12.01 -2.30
N THR A 82 -4.56 10.91 -2.92
CA THR A 82 -4.65 10.70 -4.36
C THR A 82 -4.43 9.23 -4.73
N ARG A 83 -4.60 8.89 -6.02
CA ARG A 83 -4.24 7.60 -6.62
C ARG A 83 -3.25 7.81 -7.75
N LEU A 84 -2.21 7.00 -7.76
CA LEU A 84 -1.18 6.99 -8.80
C LEU A 84 -1.37 5.76 -9.68
N GLY A 85 -1.68 5.99 -10.94
CA GLY A 85 -1.83 4.95 -11.96
C GLY A 85 -3.27 4.51 -12.19
N HIS A 86 -3.42 3.71 -13.24
CA HIS A 86 -4.70 3.23 -13.75
C HIS A 86 -4.48 1.98 -14.61
N TYR A 87 -5.56 1.31 -15.00
CA TYR A 87 -5.50 0.29 -16.05
C TYR A 87 -5.23 0.96 -17.39
N GLY A 88 -4.25 0.47 -18.14
CA GLY A 88 -3.98 0.94 -19.50
C GLY A 88 -3.52 -0.18 -20.41
N ASN A 89 -3.67 0.04 -21.72
CA ASN A 89 -3.19 -0.88 -22.77
C ASN A 89 -1.82 -0.40 -23.31
N ALA A 90 -1.28 -1.10 -24.30
CA ALA A 90 0.07 -0.85 -24.83
C ALA A 90 0.31 0.56 -25.37
N ASP A 91 -0.75 1.26 -25.77
CA ASP A 91 -0.77 2.62 -26.29
C ASP A 91 -1.04 3.70 -25.23
N ASP A 92 -1.17 3.32 -23.95
CA ASP A 92 -1.45 4.26 -22.86
C ASP A 92 -0.24 5.16 -22.59
N PRO A 93 -0.39 6.50 -22.69
CA PRO A 93 0.71 7.44 -22.47
C PRO A 93 1.00 7.71 -20.99
N GLY A 94 0.18 7.20 -20.07
CA GLY A 94 0.22 7.51 -18.65
C GLY A 94 0.83 6.41 -17.78
N LEU A 95 0.55 6.48 -16.47
CA LEU A 95 1.02 5.52 -15.47
C LEU A 95 0.15 4.25 -15.46
N ALA A 96 0.09 3.56 -16.60
CA ALA A 96 -0.63 2.29 -16.71
C ALA A 96 0.07 1.18 -15.90
N LEU A 97 -0.53 0.69 -14.82
CA LEU A 97 0.05 -0.41 -14.04
C LEU A 97 -0.60 -1.73 -14.43
N ALA A 98 0.19 -2.81 -14.43
CA ALA A 98 -0.35 -4.16 -14.59
C ALA A 98 -0.24 -4.96 -13.28
N TRP A 99 0.87 -4.81 -12.54
CA TRP A 99 1.06 -5.41 -11.23
C TRP A 99 1.98 -4.57 -10.34
N GLY A 100 1.49 -3.40 -9.92
CA GLY A 100 2.21 -2.41 -9.10
C GLY A 100 2.32 -2.77 -7.61
N ALA A 101 2.78 -3.97 -7.25
CA ALA A 101 2.62 -4.53 -5.89
C ALA A 101 3.64 -4.04 -4.84
N TYR A 102 4.78 -3.49 -5.26
CA TYR A 102 5.85 -3.11 -4.33
C TYR A 102 6.20 -1.63 -4.49
N THR A 103 6.16 -0.90 -3.39
CA THR A 103 6.58 0.50 -3.34
C THR A 103 7.80 0.70 -2.43
N SER A 104 8.64 1.67 -2.78
CA SER A 104 9.71 2.20 -1.94
C SER A 104 9.85 3.69 -2.21
N CYS A 105 10.19 4.50 -1.20
CA CYS A 105 10.37 5.93 -1.37
C CYS A 105 11.69 6.40 -0.78
N SER A 106 12.33 7.34 -1.48
CA SER A 106 13.60 7.94 -1.07
C SER A 106 13.83 9.24 -1.84
N GLY A 107 14.32 10.28 -1.16
CA GLY A 107 14.74 11.54 -1.80
C GLY A 107 13.64 12.21 -2.62
N GLY A 108 12.41 12.22 -2.10
CA GLY A 108 11.24 12.81 -2.78
C GLY A 108 10.80 12.04 -4.03
N LYS A 109 11.11 10.75 -4.12
CA LYS A 109 10.70 9.87 -5.22
C LYS A 109 10.01 8.64 -4.67
N LEU A 110 9.01 8.16 -5.41
CA LEU A 110 8.37 6.87 -5.22
C LEU A 110 8.81 5.93 -6.34
N PHE A 111 9.26 4.74 -5.98
CA PHE A 111 9.58 3.65 -6.90
C PHE A 111 8.47 2.62 -6.82
N ILE A 112 7.95 2.19 -7.96
CA ILE A 112 6.87 1.19 -8.08
C ILE A 112 7.39 0.04 -8.93
N SER A 113 7.41 -1.17 -8.37
CA SER A 113 7.67 -2.39 -9.14
C SER A 113 6.41 -2.81 -9.87
N ASP A 114 6.46 -2.83 -11.20
CA ASP A 114 5.36 -3.22 -12.08
C ASP A 114 5.77 -4.49 -12.85
N MET A 115 5.81 -5.60 -12.11
CA MET A 115 6.48 -6.84 -12.55
C MET A 115 5.85 -7.47 -13.78
N ALA A 116 4.53 -7.35 -13.96
CA ALA A 116 3.84 -7.87 -15.14
C ALA A 116 4.26 -7.11 -16.41
N ASN A 117 4.55 -5.82 -16.29
CA ASN A 117 5.13 -5.02 -17.36
C ASN A 117 6.67 -5.06 -17.39
N ARG A 118 7.31 -5.85 -16.51
CA ARG A 118 8.78 -6.03 -16.40
C ARG A 118 9.53 -4.71 -16.29
N ARG A 119 9.00 -3.79 -15.48
CA ARG A 119 9.60 -2.46 -15.29
C ARG A 119 9.55 -2.01 -13.84
N VAL A 120 10.40 -1.03 -13.53
CA VAL A 120 10.30 -0.22 -12.32
C VAL A 120 10.01 1.21 -12.75
N LEU A 121 8.95 1.78 -12.20
CA LEU A 121 8.54 3.15 -12.45
C LEU A 121 9.05 4.05 -11.32
N MET A 122 9.37 5.29 -11.65
CA MET A 122 9.73 6.32 -10.68
C MET A 122 8.77 7.49 -10.84
N VAL A 123 8.15 7.89 -9.73
CA VAL A 123 7.25 9.04 -9.64
C VAL A 123 7.90 10.10 -8.74
N GLY A 124 8.11 11.30 -9.29
CA GLY A 124 8.57 12.45 -8.51
C GLY A 124 7.47 12.94 -7.58
N LEU A 125 7.77 13.02 -6.28
CA LEU A 125 6.87 13.51 -5.26
C LEU A 125 7.11 15.01 -5.07
N ALA A 126 6.74 15.81 -6.07
CA ALA A 126 6.81 17.26 -5.95
C ALA A 126 5.80 17.74 -4.91
N SER A 127 6.23 18.62 -4.01
CA SER A 127 5.31 19.40 -3.21
C SER A 127 4.81 20.57 -4.04
N ALA A 128 3.50 20.81 -4.06
CA ALA A 128 2.93 22.00 -4.68
C ALA A 128 3.29 23.29 -3.89
N ALA A 129 3.66 23.14 -2.62
CA ALA A 129 4.11 24.20 -1.73
C ALA A 129 5.06 23.64 -0.66
N SER A 130 5.97 24.46 -0.13
CA SER A 130 6.79 24.16 1.04
C SER A 130 6.59 25.24 2.10
N ALA A 131 6.71 24.83 3.37
CA ALA A 131 6.67 25.74 4.51
C ALA A 131 7.72 25.30 5.52
N VAL A 132 8.31 26.27 6.22
CA VAL A 132 9.22 26.02 7.34
C VAL A 132 8.41 26.14 8.62
N ALA A 133 8.48 25.12 9.46
CA ALA A 133 7.91 25.15 10.80
C ALA A 133 9.04 25.02 11.82
N ASP A 134 8.99 25.82 12.87
CA ASP A 134 9.88 25.66 14.00
C ASP A 134 9.58 24.32 14.66
N VAL A 135 10.56 23.42 14.67
CA VAL A 135 10.46 22.20 15.46
C VAL A 135 10.66 22.61 16.91
N PRO A 136 9.67 22.42 17.81
CA PRO A 136 9.86 22.71 19.21
C PRO A 136 11.07 21.93 19.70
N SER A 137 12.06 22.60 20.27
CA SER A 137 13.15 21.93 20.97
C SER A 137 12.55 21.15 22.13
N GLY A 138 12.36 19.85 21.92
CA GLY A 138 11.85 18.95 22.95
C GLY A 138 12.75 19.00 24.18
N LYS A 139 12.13 19.00 25.37
CA LYS A 139 12.80 18.64 26.62
C LYS A 139 13.10 17.15 26.65
#